data_AF-A0A2S5KI66-F1
#
_entry.id   AF-A0A2S5KI66-F1
#
_cell.length_a   1.000
_cell.length_b   1.000
_cell.length_c   1.000
_cell.angle_alpha   90.00
_cell.angle_beta   90.00
_cell.angle_gamma   90.00
#
_symmetry.space_group_name_H-M   'P 1'
#
loop_
_entity.id
_entity.type
_entity.pdbx_description
1 polymer ?
#
loop_
_entity_poly.entity_id
_entity_poly.type
_entity_poly.pdbx_seq_one_letter_code
_entity_poly.pdbx_strand_id
1 'polypeptide(L)'
;MSDSSAHYQPISCDLHDYLEIACMRGYVLLVELTDGSRFEARAITTLVNADKEEFLRLRGATGDQDIRLDRLAAITPQAANAGFGRVRLAGSVCQF
;
A
#
# COMPACT_ATOMS: atom_id res chain seq x y z
N MET A 1 -12.96 10.75 24.61
CA MET A 1 -11.76 10.06 24.10
C MET A 1 -11.82 10.19 22.60
N SER A 2 -11.13 11.19 22.06
CA SER A 2 -11.10 11.46 20.62
C SER A 2 -10.37 10.33 19.94
N ASP A 3 -11.07 9.57 19.11
CA ASP A 3 -10.50 8.48 18.33
C ASP A 3 -9.57 9.08 17.27
N SER A 4 -8.28 9.19 17.61
CA SER A 4 -7.23 9.67 16.71
C SER A 4 -6.90 8.68 15.58
N SER A 5 -7.64 7.56 15.44
CA SER A 5 -7.45 6.60 14.35
C SER A 5 -8.21 6.93 13.06
N ALA A 6 -9.06 7.97 13.06
CA ALA A 6 -9.83 8.38 11.88
C ALA A 6 -9.05 9.27 10.91
N HIS A 7 -7.99 9.96 11.37
CA HIS A 7 -7.23 10.88 10.53
C HIS A 7 -6.16 10.14 9.70
N TYR A 8 -6.16 10.38 8.39
CA TYR A 8 -5.19 9.83 7.46
C TYR A 8 -3.75 10.26 7.81
N GLN A 9 -2.82 9.30 7.73
CA GLN A 9 -1.39 9.54 7.91
C GLN A 9 -0.62 9.28 6.61
N PRO A 10 -0.06 10.32 5.97
CA PRO A 10 0.76 10.14 4.78
C PRO A 10 1.96 9.22 5.03
N ILE A 11 2.21 8.29 4.11
CA ILE A 11 3.42 7.46 4.15
C ILE A 11 4.63 8.28 3.65
N SER A 12 5.83 7.88 4.05
CA SER A 12 7.08 8.51 3.57
C SER A 12 7.20 8.48 2.04
N CYS A 13 7.67 9.57 1.43
CA CYS A 13 7.86 9.70 -0.02
C CYS A 13 8.73 8.57 -0.61
N ASP A 14 9.78 8.13 0.07
CA ASP A 14 10.65 7.04 -0.41
C ASP A 14 9.89 5.70 -0.53
N LEU A 15 8.76 5.57 0.17
CA LEU A 15 7.91 4.38 0.11
C LEU A 15 6.93 4.42 -1.06
N HIS A 16 6.63 5.61 -1.59
CA HIS A 16 5.81 5.76 -2.80
C HIS A 16 6.51 5.15 -4.01
N ASP A 17 7.83 5.31 -4.14
CA ASP A 17 8.60 4.74 -5.25
C ASP A 17 8.37 3.23 -5.41
N TYR A 18 8.33 2.48 -4.30
CA TYR A 18 8.07 1.04 -4.34
C TYR A 18 6.66 0.70 -4.81
N LEU A 19 5.67 1.51 -4.43
CA LEU A 19 4.28 1.37 -4.88
C LEU A 19 4.17 1.68 -6.38
N GLU A 20 4.82 2.75 -6.83
CA GLU A 20 4.89 3.11 -8.24
C GLU A 20 5.54 2.01 -9.07
N ILE A 21 6.70 1.50 -8.64
CA ILE A 21 7.38 0.38 -9.29
C ILE A 21 6.46 -0.86 -9.35
N ALA A 22 5.75 -1.17 -8.26
CA ALA A 22 4.82 -2.29 -8.22
C ALA A 22 3.68 -2.14 -9.23
N CYS A 23 3.08 -0.96 -9.32
CA CYS A 23 2.01 -0.64 -10.26
C CYS A 23 2.51 -0.68 -11.71
N MET A 24 3.63 -0.01 -12.01
CA MET A 24 4.22 0.05 -13.35
C MET A 24 4.60 -1.33 -13.89
N ARG A 25 5.13 -2.20 -13.02
CA ARG A 25 5.49 -3.58 -13.40
C ARG A 25 4.34 -4.57 -13.25
N GLY A 26 3.20 -4.12 -12.72
CA GLY A 26 2.01 -4.94 -12.48
C GLY A 26 2.31 -6.14 -11.58
N TYR A 27 3.11 -5.96 -10.53
CA TYR A 27 3.48 -7.03 -9.61
C TYR A 27 2.27 -7.58 -8.87
N VAL A 28 2.25 -8.91 -8.71
CA VAL A 28 1.46 -9.55 -7.66
C VAL A 28 2.21 -9.34 -6.35
N LEU A 29 1.56 -8.71 -5.39
CA LEU A 29 2.09 -8.42 -4.08
C LEU A 29 1.43 -9.34 -3.06
N LEU A 30 2.21 -9.88 -2.13
CA LEU A 30 1.71 -10.22 -0.82
C LEU A 30 1.55 -8.91 -0.04
N VAL A 31 0.31 -8.58 0.27
CA VAL A 31 -0.09 -7.38 1.01
C VAL A 31 -0.33 -7.77 2.45
N GLU A 32 0.32 -7.08 3.38
CA GLU A 32 0.10 -7.19 4.83
C GLU A 32 -0.55 -5.89 5.31
N LEU A 33 -1.66 -5.98 6.03
CA LEU A 33 -2.38 -4.85 6.60
C LEU A 33 -2.03 -4.62 8.08
N THR A 34 -2.28 -3.42 8.59
CA THR A 34 -2.01 -3.05 9.99
C THR A 34 -2.88 -3.79 11.00
N ASP A 35 -4.01 -4.35 10.58
CA ASP A 35 -4.88 -5.22 11.40
C ASP A 35 -4.38 -6.67 11.46
N GLY A 36 -3.28 -7.00 10.76
CA GLY A 36 -2.71 -8.34 10.68
C GLY A 36 -3.25 -9.20 9.53
N SER A 37 -4.25 -8.72 8.79
CA SER A 37 -4.76 -9.41 7.60
C SER A 37 -3.70 -9.45 6.49
N ARG A 38 -3.70 -10.54 5.71
CA ARG A 38 -2.79 -10.70 4.57
C ARG A 38 -3.48 -11.33 3.38
N PHE A 39 -3.13 -10.89 2.18
CA PHE A 39 -3.67 -11.44 0.93
C PHE A 39 -2.75 -11.14 -0.25
N GLU A 40 -2.92 -11.88 -1.34
CA GLU A 40 -2.22 -11.61 -2.60
C GLU A 40 -3.13 -10.88 -3.58
N ALA A 41 -2.61 -9.83 -4.22
CA ALA A 41 -3.31 -9.10 -5.27
C ALA A 41 -2.34 -8.39 -6.20
N ARG A 42 -2.78 -8.11 -7.43
CA ARG A 42 -1.98 -7.37 -8.40
C ARG A 42 -2.09 -5.87 -8.17
N ALA A 43 -0.96 -5.18 -8.06
CA ALA A 43 -0.89 -3.72 -8.01
C ALA A 43 -1.34 -3.12 -9.36
N ILE A 44 -2.29 -2.17 -9.31
CA ILE A 44 -2.85 -1.53 -10.51
C ILE A 44 -2.40 -0.08 -10.60
N THR A 45 -2.70 0.75 -9.59
CA THR A 45 -2.34 2.17 -9.56
C THR A 45 -2.43 2.70 -8.13
N THR A 46 -1.79 3.83 -7.85
CA THR A 46 -2.10 4.66 -6.69
C THR A 46 -3.19 5.66 -7.05
N LEU A 47 -3.97 6.10 -6.06
CA LEU A 47 -5.07 7.06 -6.20
C LEU A 47 -5.07 8.00 -5.00
N VAL A 48 -5.55 9.23 -5.19
CA VAL A 48 -5.80 10.20 -4.12
C VAL A 48 -7.26 10.62 -4.19
N ASN A 49 -7.98 10.58 -3.07
CA ASN A 49 -9.37 11.01 -3.02
C ASN A 49 -9.51 12.52 -2.76
N ALA A 50 -10.76 13.01 -2.72
CA ALA A 50 -11.06 14.42 -2.46
C ALA A 50 -10.58 14.89 -1.06
N ASP A 51 -10.51 13.97 -0.10
CA ASP A 51 -10.03 14.22 1.27
C ASP A 51 -8.51 14.13 1.41
N LYS A 52 -7.78 14.02 0.29
CA LYS A 52 -6.31 13.86 0.21
C LYS A 52 -5.77 12.60 0.87
N GLU A 53 -6.62 11.58 1.04
CA GLU A 53 -6.18 10.26 1.45
C GLU A 53 -5.69 9.48 0.24
N GLU A 54 -4.63 8.70 0.43
CA GLU A 54 -3.98 7.97 -0.64
C GLU A 54 -4.30 6.48 -0.53
N PHE A 55 -4.49 5.84 -1.68
CA PHE A 55 -4.90 4.46 -1.81
C PHE A 55 -4.03 3.72 -2.83
N LEU A 56 -3.83 2.43 -2.59
CA LEU A 56 -3.35 1.49 -3.59
C LEU A 56 -4.55 0.69 -4.13
N ARG A 57 -4.82 0.83 -5.44
CA ARG A 57 -5.79 -0.03 -6.13
C ARG A 57 -5.15 -1.37 -6.46
N LEU A 58 -5.77 -2.43 -5.99
CA LEU A 58 -5.34 -3.82 -6.13
C LEU A 58 -6.40 -4.64 -6.84
N ARG A 59 -6.01 -5.48 -7.80
CA ARG A 59 -6.88 -6.47 -8.43
C ARG A 59 -6.72 -7.82 -7.76
N GLY A 60 -7.74 -8.21 -7.00
CA GLY A 60 -7.86 -9.53 -6.39
C GLY A 60 -8.72 -10.48 -7.23
N ALA A 61 -8.98 -11.67 -6.70
CA ALA A 61 -9.79 -12.70 -7.38
C ALA A 61 -11.26 -12.28 -7.58
N THR A 62 -11.81 -11.45 -6.70
CA THR A 62 -13.22 -11.02 -6.71
C THR A 62 -13.43 -9.64 -7.36
N GLY A 63 -12.36 -8.98 -7.83
CA GLY A 63 -12.42 -7.65 -8.42
C GLY A 63 -11.35 -6.71 -7.87
N ASP A 64 -11.53 -5.42 -8.18
CA ASP A 64 -10.65 -4.35 -7.74
C ASP A 64 -11.07 -3.85 -6.35
N GLN A 65 -10.08 -3.55 -5.52
CA GLN A 65 -10.25 -2.97 -4.19
C GLN A 65 -9.22 -1.88 -3.96
N ASP A 66 -9.62 -0.85 -3.22
CA ASP A 66 -8.75 0.27 -2.85
C ASP A 66 -8.39 0.15 -1.37
N ILE A 67 -7.09 0.05 -1.10
CA ILE A 67 -6.57 -0.03 0.27
C ILE A 67 -5.86 1.27 0.59
N ARG A 68 -6.27 1.95 1.67
CA ARG A 68 -5.57 3.15 2.16
C ARG A 68 -4.11 2.84 2.45
N LEU A 69 -3.20 3.70 2.00
CA LEU A 69 -1.76 3.46 2.18
C LEU A 69 -1.35 3.38 3.64
N ASP A 70 -2.00 4.15 4.52
CA ASP A 70 -1.76 4.14 5.96
C ASP A 70 -2.26 2.87 6.69
N ARG A 71 -3.02 2.02 6.00
CA ARG A 71 -3.43 0.70 6.49
C ARG A 71 -2.52 -0.42 5.99
N LEU A 72 -1.56 -0.13 5.12
CA LEU A 72 -0.57 -1.11 4.68
C LEU A 72 0.51 -1.25 5.76
N ALA A 73 0.72 -2.47 6.25
CA ALA A 73 1.84 -2.79 7.11
C ALA A 73 3.11 -3.08 6.30
N ALA A 74 2.98 -3.85 5.22
CA ALA A 74 4.08 -4.18 4.32
C ALA A 74 3.55 -4.67 2.96
N ILE A 75 4.42 -4.59 1.95
CA ILE A 75 4.22 -5.21 0.63
C ILE A 75 5.43 -6.05 0.27
N THR A 76 5.20 -7.20 -0.36
CA THR A 76 6.27 -8.06 -0.87
C THR A 76 5.92 -8.54 -2.28
N PRO A 77 6.69 -8.18 -3.32
CA PRO A 77 6.45 -8.69 -4.66
C PRO A 77 6.77 -10.19 -4.73
N GLN A 78 5.87 -10.94 -5.38
CA GLN A 78 6.00 -12.40 -5.49
C GLN A 78 6.80 -12.86 -6.71
N ALA A 79 7.24 -11.93 -7.56
CA ALA A 79 8.06 -12.24 -8.72
C ALA A 79 9.51 -12.57 -8.30
N ALA A 80 10.07 -13.67 -8.83
CA ALA A 80 11.41 -14.13 -8.49
C ALA A 80 12.54 -13.12 -8.84
N ASN A 81 12.31 -12.26 -9.83
CA ASN A 81 13.22 -11.20 -10.26
C ASN A 81 12.66 -9.80 -9.94
N ALA A 82 11.91 -9.68 -8.84
CA ALA A 82 11.37 -8.40 -8.43
C ALA A 82 12.49 -7.39 -8.15
N GLY A 83 12.25 -6.12 -8.51
CA GLY A 83 13.19 -5.02 -8.29
C GLY A 83 13.40 -4.64 -6.83
N PHE A 84 12.62 -5.22 -5.91
CA PHE A 84 12.68 -4.98 -4.47
C PHE A 84 12.17 -6.20 -3.69
N GLY A 85 12.51 -6.27 -2.41
CA GLY A 85 12.06 -7.33 -1.49
C GLY A 85 10.83 -6.93 -0.66
N ARG A 86 10.73 -7.43 0.58
CA ARG A 86 9.69 -6.97 1.51
C ARG A 86 9.94 -5.53 1.96
N VAL A 87 8.97 -4.65 1.75
CA VAL A 87 9.00 -3.23 2.17
C VAL A 87 7.99 -3.02 3.29
N ARG A 88 8.43 -2.48 4.43
CA ARG A 88 7.53 -2.11 5.55
C ARG A 88 7.03 -0.67 5.37
N LEU A 89 5.72 -0.50 5.48
CA LEU A 89 5.01 0.77 5.28
C LEU A 89 4.53 1.35 6.63
N ALA A 90 4.12 0.50 7.57
CA ALA A 90 3.68 0.95 8.89
C ALA A 90 4.81 1.59 9.71
N GLY A 91 4.49 2.71 10.37
CA GLY A 91 5.40 3.45 11.26
C GLY A 91 6.35 4.43 10.53
N SER A 92 6.35 4.41 9.21
CA SER A 92 7.13 5.32 8.36
C SER A 92 6.27 6.49 7.92
N VAL A 93 5.91 7.35 8.88
CA VAL A 93 5.12 8.57 8.60
C VAL A 93 6.00 9.64 7.97
N CYS A 94 5.49 10.31 6.94
CA CYS A 94 6.15 11.51 6.43
C CYS A 94 6.05 12.61 7.50
N GLN A 95 7.13 12.89 8.22
CA GLN A 95 7.19 14.06 9.09
C GLN A 95 7.39 15.29 8.21
N PHE A 96 6.39 16.17 8.19
CA PHE A 96 6.44 17.48 7.53
C PHE A 96 7.41 18.42 8.25
#